data_AF-A0A0Q2LUJ1-F1
#
_entry.id   AF-A0A0Q2LUJ1-F1
#
_cell.length_a   1.000
_cell.length_b   1.000
_cell.length_c   1.000
_cell.angle_alpha   90.00
_cell.angle_beta   90.00
_cell.angle_gamma   90.00
#
_symmetry.space_group_name_H-M   'P 1'
#
loop_
_entity.id
_entity.type
_entity.pdbx_description
1 polymer ?
#
loop_
_entity_poly.entity_id
_entity_poly.type
_entity_poly.pdbx_seq_one_letter_code
_entity_poly.pdbx_strand_id
1 'polypeptide(L)' 'MSSGDWMQRWPDLLVGLSGDERRVLSVAVTDNVLEGWEPSRADIQALVDVVRGYVTTQEYLANLGTSAAAR' A
#
# COMPACT_ATOMS: atom_id res chain seq x y z
N MET A 1 -13.28 8.65 -3.25
CA MET A 1 -12.26 8.15 -4.20
C MET A 1 -12.58 6.70 -4.47
N SER A 2 -12.84 6.31 -5.72
CA SER A 2 -12.95 4.88 -6.04
C SER A 2 -11.55 4.29 -6.04
N SER A 3 -11.40 3.05 -5.58
CA SER A 3 -10.13 2.29 -5.46
C SER A 3 -9.26 2.24 -6.73
N GLY A 4 -9.73 2.76 -7.87
CA GLY A 4 -9.03 2.82 -9.15
C GLY A 4 -8.13 4.04 -9.37
N ASP A 5 -8.17 5.09 -8.54
CA ASP A 5 -7.34 6.29 -8.79
C ASP A 5 -5.84 6.04 -8.56
N TRP A 6 -5.46 5.29 -7.53
CA TRP A 6 -4.05 5.06 -7.20
C TRP A 6 -3.38 4.04 -8.14
N MET A 7 -4.12 3.01 -8.59
CA MET A 7 -3.62 2.03 -9.57
C MET A 7 -3.31 2.68 -10.91
N GLN A 8 -4.09 3.69 -11.30
CA GLN A 8 -3.84 4.48 -12.51
C GLN A 8 -2.72 5.50 -12.33
N ARG A 9 -2.54 6.03 -11.12
CA ARG A 9 -1.44 6.95 -10.80
C ARG A 9 -0.07 6.27 -10.83
N TRP A 10 0.04 5.03 -10.34
CA TRP A 10 1.31 4.30 -10.21
C TRP A 10 1.23 2.86 -10.74
N PRO A 11 0.98 2.68 -12.05
CA PRO A 11 0.85 1.35 -12.64
C PRO A 11 2.16 0.55 -12.61
N ASP A 12 3.31 1.23 -12.54
CA ASP A 12 4.64 0.64 -12.42
C ASP A 12 4.81 -0.20 -11.14
N LEU A 13 4.16 0.19 -10.05
CA LEU A 13 4.19 -0.54 -8.78
C LEU A 13 3.44 -1.87 -8.83
N LEU A 14 2.57 -2.05 -9.82
CA LEU A 14 1.76 -3.26 -10.01
C LEU A 14 2.41 -4.29 -10.94
N VAL A 15 3.53 -3.93 -11.57
CA VAL A 15 4.25 -4.78 -12.52
C VAL A 15 4.87 -5.96 -11.77
N GLY A 16 4.51 -7.17 -12.17
CA GLY A 16 5.02 -8.41 -11.55
C GLY A 16 4.21 -8.89 -10.34
N LEU A 17 3.16 -8.18 -9.92
CA LEU A 17 2.20 -8.72 -8.95
C LEU A 17 1.25 -9.70 -9.64
N SER A 18 1.03 -10.85 -9.01
CA SER A 18 -0.03 -11.81 -9.32
C SER A 18 -1.42 -11.22 -9.07
N GLY A 19 -2.45 -11.90 -9.59
CA GLY A 19 -3.84 -11.49 -9.39
C GLY A 19 -4.24 -11.41 -7.91
N ASP A 20 -3.76 -12.36 -7.11
CA ASP A 20 -4.05 -12.42 -5.67
C ASP A 20 -3.33 -11.31 -4.90
N GLU A 21 -2.06 -11.04 -5.21
CA GLU A 21 -1.32 -9.93 -4.61
C GLU A 21 -1.96 -8.58 -4.93
N ARG A 22 -2.40 -8.37 -6.18
CA ARG A 22 -3.14 -7.15 -6.56
C ARG A 22 -4.45 -7.02 -5.80
N ARG A 23 -5.15 -8.14 -5.58
CA ARG A 23 -6.40 -8.15 -4.80
C ARG A 23 -6.13 -7.77 -3.35
N VAL A 24 -5.13 -8.36 -2.70
CA VAL A 24 -4.76 -8.05 -1.31
C VAL A 24 -4.38 -6.57 -1.18
N LEU A 25 -3.51 -6.08 -2.07
CA LEU A 25 -3.11 -4.66 -2.09
C LEU A 25 -4.31 -3.73 -2.30
N SER A 26 -5.22 -4.07 -3.21
CA SER A 26 -6.44 -3.29 -3.45
C SER A 26 -7.35 -3.20 -2.24
N VAL A 27 -7.53 -4.30 -1.51
CA VAL A 27 -8.34 -4.31 -0.29
C VAL A 27 -7.68 -3.45 0.77
N ALA A 28 -6.39 -3.66 1.04
CA ALA A 28 -5.64 -2.87 2.02
C ALA A 28 -5.71 -1.36 1.72
N VAL A 29 -5.51 -0.95 0.47
CA VAL A 29 -5.57 0.47 0.11
C VAL A 29 -6.98 1.03 0.22
N THR A 30 -7.98 0.27 -0.22
CA THR A 30 -9.39 0.72 -0.16
C THR A 30 -9.85 0.91 1.27
N ASP A 31 -9.56 -0.03 2.16
CA ASP A 31 -9.96 0.02 3.56
C ASP A 31 -9.37 1.26 4.24
N ASN A 32 -8.06 1.51 4.07
CA ASN A 32 -7.42 2.69 4.66
C ASN A 32 -7.95 4.01 4.05
N VAL A 33 -8.20 4.06 2.74
CA VAL A 33 -8.79 5.25 2.10
C VAL A 33 -10.19 5.55 2.64
N LEU A 34 -10.99 4.54 2.93
CA LEU A 34 -12.31 4.71 3.57
C LEU A 34 -12.20 5.29 4.98
N GLU A 35 -11.08 5.04 5.67
CA GLU A 35 -10.76 5.65 6.97
C GLU A 35 -10.17 7.07 6.86
N GLY A 36 -10.10 7.63 5.65
CA GLY A 36 -9.62 9.00 5.41
C GLY A 36 -8.13 9.09 5.09
N TRP A 37 -7.46 7.97 4.82
CA TRP A 37 -6.08 7.99 4.36
C TRP A 37 -5.97 8.43 2.91
N GLU A 38 -5.03 9.34 2.63
CA GLU A 38 -4.64 9.73 1.28
C GLU A 38 -3.26 9.13 0.96
N PRO A 39 -3.18 8.02 0.20
CA PRO A 39 -1.93 7.35 -0.07
C PRO A 39 -0.97 8.21 -0.88
N SER A 40 0.30 8.22 -0.49
CA SER A 40 1.41 8.65 -1.34
C SER A 40 2.02 7.47 -2.11
N ARG A 41 2.84 7.76 -3.13
CA ARG A 41 3.54 6.70 -3.89
C ARG A 41 4.42 5.84 -2.99
N ALA A 42 5.07 6.47 -2.00
CA ALA A 42 5.96 5.78 -1.07
C ALA A 42 5.18 4.79 -0.19
N ASP A 43 3.98 5.17 0.25
CA ASP A 43 3.16 4.27 1.06
C ASP A 43 2.65 3.08 0.25
N ILE A 44 2.26 3.30 -1.01
CA ILE A 44 1.87 2.19 -1.90
C ILE A 44 3.06 1.26 -2.17
N GLN A 45 4.27 1.80 -2.37
CA GLN A 45 5.46 0.97 -2.50
C GLN A 45 5.70 0.12 -1.24
N ALA A 46 5.56 0.70 -0.05
CA ALA A 46 5.72 -0.04 1.21
C ALA A 46 4.69 -1.18 1.33
N LEU A 47 3.43 -0.93 0.96
CA LEU A 47 2.40 -1.98 0.92
C LEU A 47 2.70 -3.06 -0.13
N VAL A 48 3.23 -2.70 -1.30
CA VAL A 48 3.68 -3.66 -2.31
C VAL A 48 4.78 -4.56 -1.78
N ASP A 49 5.75 -4.01 -1.05
CA ASP A 49 6.86 -4.78 -0.48
C ASP A 49 6.37 -5.76 0.60
N VAL A 50 5.35 -5.37 1.37
CA VAL A 50 4.67 -6.27 2.33
C VAL A 50 3.91 -7.38 1.62
N VAL A 51 3.13 -7.04 0.60
CA VAL A 51 2.32 -8.01 -0.15
C VAL A 51 3.19 -9.05 -0.85
N ARG A 52 4.37 -8.64 -1.35
CA ARG A 52 5.36 -9.56 -1.93
C ARG A 52 6.14 -10.39 -0.89
N GLY A 53 5.96 -10.11 0.40
CA GLY A 53 6.70 -10.76 1.47
C GLY A 53 8.18 -10.37 1.52
N TYR A 54 8.58 -9.26 0.89
CA TYR A 54 9.92 -8.69 1.07
C TYR A 54 10.07 -8.08 2.47
N VAL A 55 8.95 -7.65 3.06
CA VAL A 55 8.87 -7.07 4.40
C VAL A 55 7.75 -7.78 5.15
N THR A 56 8.00 -8.19 6.39
CA THR A 56 6.94 -8.78 7.22
C THR A 56 5.95 -7.70 7.67
N THR A 57 4.69 -8.06 7.94
CA THR A 57 3.70 -7.13 8.50
C THR A 57 4.20 -6.44 9.77
N GLN A 58 5.01 -7.13 10.57
CA GLN A 58 5.60 -6.59 11.80
C GLN A 58 6.64 -5.49 11.51
N GLU A 59 7.48 -5.67 10.51
CA GLU A 59 8.46 -4.66 10.07
C GLU A 59 7.77 -3.43 9.44
N TYR A 60 6.68 -3.64 8.69
CA TYR A 60 5.86 -2.56 8.15
C TYR A 60 5.23 -1.71 9.25
N LEU A 61 4.61 -2.34 10.24
CA LEU A 61 4.00 -1.64 11.38
C LEU A 61 5.05 -0.86 12.20
N ALA A 62 6.26 -1.40 12.35
CA ALA A 62 7.37 -0.71 13.02
C ALA A 62 7.79 0.57 12.27
N ASN A 63 7.84 0.53 10.93
CA ASN A 63 8.16 1.70 10.11
C ASN A 63 7.03 2.75 10.05
N LEU A 64 5.76 2.33 10.14
CA LEU A 64 4.63 3.26 10.24
C LEU A 64 4.65 4.08 11.55
N GLY A 65 5.07 3.46 12.66
CA GLY A 65 5.26 4.15 13.94
C GLY A 65 6.32 5.26 13.88
N THR A 66 7.32 5.13 13.00
CA THR A 66 8.33 6.17 12.75
C THR A 66 7.83 7.28 11.83
N SER A 67 6.97 6.98 10.85
CA SER A 67 6.41 8.01 9.94
C SER A 67 5.28 8.84 10.56
N ALA A 68 4.51 8.29 11.50
CA ALA A 68 3.47 9.05 12.22
C ALA A 68 4.04 10.05 13.24
N ALA A 69 5.26 9.81 13.74
CA ALA A 69 5.95 10.68 14.70
C ALA A 69 6.73 11.84 14.04
N ALA A 70 6.74 11.92 12.71
CA ALA A 70 7.46 12.95 11.94
C ALA A 70 6.55 14.07 11.39
N ARG A 71 5.35 14.25 11.96
CA ARG A 71 4.47 15.39 11.64
C ARG A 71 4.35 16.36 12.80
#